data_AF-A0ABD1VZ98-F1
#
_entry.id   AF-A0ABD1VZ98-F1
#
_cell.length_a   1.000
_cell.length_b   1.000
_cell.length_c   1.000
_cell.angle_alpha   90.00
_cell.angle_beta   90.00
_cell.angle_gamma   90.00
#
_symmetry.space_group_name_H-M   'P 1'
#
loop_
_entity.id
_entity.type
_entity.pdbx_description
1 polymer ?
#
loop_
_entity_poly.entity_id
_entity_poly.type
_entity_poly.pdbx_seq_one_letter_code
_entity_poly.pdbx_strand_id
1 'polypeptide(L)'
;MELEENIADVDTDDDVNEAEEYEAWKAREITRIKRDRDDREAMLKEKEEIERTDPDDHAGTAKAENIYTRDFSDPTGEDKMDKTILPKVMQVKHFGRSGRTKWTHLVNEDTTDWNNPWTYNDALRAKYNAKMAGMSAPIAKPKGSKKLKDWETR
;
A
#
# COMPACT_ATOMS: atom_id res chain seq x y z
N MET A 1 80.88 -23.70 -17.83
CA MET A 1 80.62 -22.77 -16.72
C MET A 1 79.53 -23.44 -15.91
N GLU A 2 79.93 -24.43 -15.12
CA GLU A 2 79.04 -25.22 -14.28
C GLU A 2 78.65 -24.34 -13.09
N LEU A 3 77.35 -24.07 -12.96
CA LEU A 3 76.82 -23.47 -11.75
C LEU A 3 76.90 -24.55 -10.67
N GLU A 4 77.84 -24.41 -9.75
CA GLU A 4 77.85 -25.18 -8.52
C GLU A 4 76.60 -24.79 -7.72
N GLU A 5 75.65 -25.72 -7.62
CA GLU A 5 74.51 -25.60 -6.72
C GLU A 5 75.05 -25.63 -5.29
N ASN A 6 74.93 -24.49 -4.62
CA ASN A 6 75.26 -24.32 -3.23
C ASN A 6 74.20 -25.06 -2.41
N ILE A 7 74.40 -26.38 -2.22
CA ILE A 7 73.63 -27.23 -1.29
C ILE A 7 74.06 -26.86 0.14
N ALA A 8 73.92 -25.57 0.47
CA ALA A 8 74.00 -25.09 1.83
C ALA A 8 72.81 -25.70 2.56
N ASP A 9 73.12 -26.72 3.36
CA ASP A 9 72.39 -27.20 4.52
C ASP A 9 70.88 -26.91 4.47
N VAL A 10 70.12 -27.83 3.90
CA VAL A 10 68.68 -27.86 4.16
C VAL A 10 68.56 -28.11 5.64
N ASP A 11 68.32 -27.04 6.39
CA ASP A 11 68.08 -27.07 7.83
C ASP A 11 66.80 -27.87 8.07
N THR A 12 66.98 -29.17 8.28
CA THR A 12 65.94 -30.12 8.64
C THR A 12 65.71 -30.17 10.14
N ASP A 13 66.19 -29.17 10.90
CA ASP A 13 65.94 -29.06 12.34
C ASP A 13 64.53 -28.52 12.58
N ASP A 14 63.57 -29.44 12.55
CA ASP A 14 62.14 -29.25 12.83
C ASP A 14 61.86 -28.88 14.31
N ASP A 15 62.86 -28.94 15.18
CA ASP A 15 62.71 -28.71 16.62
C ASP A 15 62.66 -27.21 17.02
N VAL A 16 63.05 -26.28 16.14
CA VAL A 16 63.12 -24.84 16.50
C VAL A 16 61.72 -24.19 16.51
N ASN A 17 60.74 -24.76 15.80
CA ASN A 17 59.41 -24.18 15.63
C ASN A 17 58.24 -25.17 15.81
N GLU A 18 58.47 -26.25 16.55
CA GLU A 18 57.50 -27.32 16.83
C GLU A 18 56.13 -26.79 17.33
N ALA A 19 56.15 -25.72 18.10
CA ALA A 19 54.95 -25.08 18.62
C ALA A 19 54.06 -24.49 17.51
N GLU A 20 54.62 -23.77 16.54
CA GLU A 20 53.84 -23.19 15.44
C GLU A 20 53.35 -24.26 14.46
N GLU A 21 54.14 -25.31 14.23
CA GLU A 21 53.74 -26.43 13.37
C GLU A 21 52.60 -27.24 14.00
N TYR A 22 52.65 -27.48 15.31
CA TYR A 22 51.56 -28.09 16.06
C TYR A 22 50.30 -27.22 16.02
N GLU A 23 50.43 -25.90 16.15
CA GLU A 23 49.30 -24.97 16.00
C GLU A 23 48.73 -24.97 14.58
N ALA A 24 49.57 -25.02 13.55
CA ALA A 24 49.14 -25.10 12.15
C ALA A 24 48.44 -26.43 11.84
N TRP A 25 48.95 -27.55 12.35
CA TRP A 25 48.32 -28.86 12.26
C TRP A 25 46.97 -28.87 12.97
N LYS A 26 46.91 -28.35 14.20
CA LYS A 26 45.68 -28.22 15.00
C LYS A 26 44.67 -27.31 14.33
N ALA A 27 45.08 -26.19 13.73
CA ALA A 27 44.21 -25.29 12.99
C ALA A 27 43.61 -25.98 11.76
N ARG A 28 44.42 -26.73 10.99
CA ARG A 28 43.94 -27.51 9.84
C ARG A 28 42.96 -28.59 10.28
N GLU A 29 43.26 -29.32 11.35
CA GLU A 29 42.38 -30.37 11.86
C GLU A 29 41.06 -29.78 12.40
N ILE A 30 41.12 -28.65 13.11
CA ILE A 30 39.92 -27.90 13.52
C ILE A 30 39.09 -27.45 12.32
N THR A 31 39.70 -27.01 11.22
CA THR A 31 38.94 -26.62 10.02
C THR A 31 38.25 -27.80 9.34
N ARG A 32 38.86 -28.99 9.35
CA ARG A 32 38.20 -30.22 8.86
C ARG A 32 36.99 -30.58 9.72
N ILE A 33 37.18 -30.61 11.05
CA ILE A 33 36.11 -30.90 12.00
C ILE A 33 34.98 -29.86 11.88
N LYS A 34 35.31 -28.59 11.69
CA LYS A 34 34.31 -27.52 11.45
C LYS A 34 33.57 -27.73 10.15
N ARG A 35 34.25 -28.05 9.03
CA ARG A 35 33.57 -28.32 7.75
C ARG A 35 32.57 -29.46 7.88
N ASP A 36 32.97 -30.59 8.45
CA ASP A 36 32.08 -31.75 8.63
C ASP A 36 30.88 -31.43 9.54
N ARG A 37 31.06 -30.52 10.50
CA ARG A 37 29.98 -30.04 11.37
C ARG A 37 29.08 -29.06 10.65
N ASP A 38 29.64 -28.07 9.96
CA ASP A 38 28.92 -27.03 9.23
C ASP A 38 28.09 -27.66 8.09
N ASP A 39 28.60 -28.70 7.43
CA ASP A 39 27.87 -29.47 6.42
C ASP A 39 26.67 -30.22 7.03
N ARG A 40 26.82 -30.81 8.23
CA ARG A 40 25.69 -31.44 8.94
C ARG A 40 24.67 -30.40 9.41
N GLU A 41 25.14 -29.27 9.93
CA GLU A 41 24.29 -28.17 10.37
C GLU A 41 23.54 -27.54 9.19
N ALA A 42 24.17 -27.42 8.01
CA ALA A 42 23.53 -26.96 6.79
C ALA A 42 22.40 -27.89 6.34
N MET A 43 22.65 -29.20 6.34
CA MET A 43 21.63 -30.20 6.00
C MET A 43 20.46 -30.20 7.01
N LEU A 44 20.75 -30.07 8.30
CA LEU A 44 19.72 -29.97 9.34
C LEU A 44 18.91 -28.68 9.20
N LYS A 45 19.57 -27.56 8.92
CA LYS A 45 18.93 -26.26 8.71
C LYS A 45 18.05 -26.25 7.47
N GLU A 46 18.49 -26.86 6.37
CA GLU A 46 17.67 -27.02 5.17
C GLU A 46 16.44 -27.88 5.47
N LYS A 47 16.62 -28.98 6.18
CA LYS A 47 15.51 -29.86 6.60
C LYS A 47 14.52 -29.13 7.53
N GLU A 48 15.03 -28.36 8.48
CA GLU A 48 14.22 -27.55 9.41
C GLU A 48 13.49 -26.43 8.67
N GLU A 49 14.12 -25.78 7.68
CA GLU A 49 13.47 -24.77 6.84
C GLU A 49 12.32 -25.39 6.04
N ILE A 50 12.50 -26.59 5.49
CA ILE A 50 11.45 -27.34 4.78
C ILE A 50 10.34 -27.78 5.73
N GLU A 51 10.66 -28.23 6.94
CA GLU A 51 9.66 -28.64 7.95
C GLU A 51 8.89 -27.44 8.52
N ARG A 52 9.54 -26.28 8.64
CA ARG A 52 8.90 -25.02 9.07
C ARG A 52 7.92 -24.50 8.01
N THR A 53 8.10 -24.85 6.74
CA THR A 53 7.15 -24.50 5.68
C THR A 53 6.01 -25.50 5.64
N ASP A 54 4.78 -25.04 5.88
CA ASP A 54 3.58 -25.88 5.81
C ASP A 54 3.39 -26.44 4.38
N PRO A 55 3.32 -27.78 4.18
CA PRO A 55 3.20 -28.39 2.85
C PRO A 55 1.86 -28.12 2.16
N ASP A 56 0.83 -27.71 2.92
CA ASP A 56 -0.55 -27.50 2.44
C ASP A 56 -0.89 -26.03 2.10
N ASP A 57 0.08 -25.10 2.15
CA ASP A 57 -0.16 -23.73 1.71
C ASP A 57 -0.13 -23.62 0.17
N HIS A 58 -1.30 -23.78 -0.46
CA HIS A 58 -1.49 -23.60 -1.89
C HIS A 58 -1.18 -22.15 -2.37
N ALA A 59 -1.06 -21.19 -1.45
CA ALA A 59 -0.62 -19.81 -1.74
C ALA A 59 0.88 -19.57 -1.39
N GLY A 60 1.58 -20.57 -0.85
CA GLY A 60 2.86 -20.40 -0.15
C GLY A 60 4.13 -20.55 -0.98
N THR A 61 4.05 -20.81 -2.29
CA THR A 61 5.23 -20.83 -3.19
C THR A 61 5.28 -19.65 -4.15
N ALA A 62 4.73 -18.50 -3.74
CA ALA A 62 4.94 -17.22 -4.41
C ALA A 62 6.11 -16.43 -3.79
N LYS A 63 7.26 -17.08 -3.52
CA LYS A 63 8.56 -16.36 -3.43
C LYS A 63 9.05 -15.96 -4.82
N ALA A 64 8.16 -15.42 -5.65
CA ALA A 64 8.56 -14.55 -6.76
C ALA A 64 8.65 -13.14 -6.16
N GLU A 65 9.81 -12.82 -5.59
CA GLU A 65 10.09 -11.66 -4.73
C GLU A 65 9.91 -10.27 -5.40
N ASN A 66 9.32 -10.21 -6.59
CA ASN A 66 9.08 -8.96 -7.32
C ASN A 66 7.63 -8.48 -7.29
N ILE A 67 6.66 -9.28 -6.85
CA ILE A 67 5.24 -8.90 -6.95
C ILE A 67 4.78 -8.08 -5.74
N TYR A 68 5.21 -8.45 -4.54
CA TYR A 68 4.88 -7.75 -3.29
C TYR A 68 5.76 -6.52 -3.04
N THR A 69 6.84 -6.35 -3.80
CA THR A 69 7.74 -5.19 -3.74
C THR A 69 7.37 -4.09 -4.74
N ARG A 70 6.28 -4.27 -5.50
CA ARG A 70 5.76 -3.24 -6.41
C ARG A 70 5.11 -2.11 -5.62
N ASP A 71 5.28 -0.89 -6.12
CA ASP A 71 4.53 0.26 -5.65
C ASP A 71 3.08 0.16 -6.17
N PHE A 72 2.16 -0.19 -5.27
CA PHE A 72 0.73 -0.27 -5.58
C PHE A 72 0.02 1.09 -5.53
N SER A 73 0.73 2.15 -5.13
CA SER A 73 0.21 3.51 -5.13
C SER A 73 0.36 4.22 -6.48
N ASP A 74 1.09 3.61 -7.42
CA ASP A 74 1.26 4.15 -8.77
C ASP A 74 -0.08 4.22 -9.52
N PRO A 75 -0.39 5.38 -10.15
CA PRO A 75 -1.62 5.55 -10.93
C PRO A 75 -1.65 4.54 -12.08
N THR A 76 -2.67 3.68 -12.05
CA THR A 76 -2.78 2.58 -12.99
C THR A 76 -3.53 3.05 -14.24
N GLY A 77 -2.93 2.85 -15.42
CA GLY A 77 -3.58 3.03 -16.74
C GLY A 77 -4.41 4.31 -16.89
N GLU A 78 -5.71 4.20 -16.62
CA GLU A 78 -6.73 5.25 -16.80
C GLU A 78 -6.53 6.48 -15.90
N ASP A 79 -5.78 6.36 -14.80
CA ASP A 79 -5.49 7.44 -13.85
C ASP A 79 -4.26 8.28 -14.23
N LYS A 80 -3.52 7.89 -15.28
CA LYS A 80 -2.36 8.65 -15.76
C LYS A 80 -2.74 9.90 -16.57
N MET A 81 -4.01 10.02 -16.96
CA MET A 81 -4.49 11.10 -17.82
C MET A 81 -5.34 12.06 -17.01
N ASP A 82 -5.01 13.35 -17.07
CA ASP A 82 -5.76 14.39 -16.38
C ASP A 82 -7.09 14.68 -17.11
N LYS A 83 -8.16 14.03 -16.65
CA LYS A 83 -9.50 14.07 -17.29
C LYS A 83 -10.14 15.45 -17.22
N THR A 84 -9.60 16.37 -16.42
CA THR A 84 -10.09 17.75 -16.28
C THR A 84 -9.95 18.57 -17.55
N ILE A 85 -8.95 18.24 -18.38
CA ILE A 85 -8.65 18.92 -19.65
C ILE A 85 -9.62 18.49 -20.76
N LEU A 86 -10.33 17.36 -20.58
CA LEU A 86 -11.31 16.87 -21.55
C LEU A 86 -12.61 17.68 -21.49
N PRO A 87 -13.33 17.83 -22.62
CA PRO A 87 -14.66 18.44 -22.65
C PRO A 87 -15.61 17.76 -21.66
N LYS A 88 -16.54 18.52 -21.04
CA LYS A 88 -17.39 18.03 -19.93
C LYS A 88 -18.13 16.72 -20.21
N VAL A 89 -18.54 16.52 -21.47
CA VAL A 89 -19.23 15.31 -21.94
C VAL A 89 -18.32 14.06 -21.94
N MET A 90 -17.01 14.25 -22.17
CA MET A 90 -16.00 13.19 -22.16
C MET A 90 -15.40 12.94 -20.77
N GLN A 91 -15.64 13.82 -19.79
CA GLN A 91 -15.25 13.61 -18.38
C GLN A 91 -16.08 12.50 -17.69
N VAL A 92 -17.08 11.95 -18.38
CA VAL A 92 -17.96 10.90 -17.87
C VAL A 92 -17.19 9.58 -17.76
N LYS A 93 -17.27 8.94 -16.59
CA LYS A 93 -16.71 7.59 -16.36
C LYS A 93 -17.30 6.60 -17.37
N HIS A 94 -16.42 5.96 -18.16
CA HIS A 94 -16.76 5.05 -19.26
C HIS A 94 -17.59 5.68 -20.40
N PHE A 95 -17.06 6.75 -21.00
CA PHE A 95 -17.61 7.40 -22.20
C PHE A 95 -17.93 6.38 -23.31
N GLY A 96 -19.11 6.50 -23.92
CA GLY A 96 -19.58 5.63 -25.01
C GLY A 96 -20.30 4.34 -24.57
N ARG A 97 -20.36 4.02 -23.27
CA ARG A 97 -21.14 2.87 -22.78
C ARG A 97 -22.63 3.21 -22.68
N SER A 98 -23.47 2.42 -23.34
CA SER A 98 -24.93 2.55 -23.23
C SER A 98 -25.43 2.12 -21.84
N GLY A 99 -26.51 2.73 -21.36
CA GLY A 99 -27.12 2.41 -20.07
C GLY A 99 -26.86 3.40 -18.92
N ARG A 100 -26.31 4.58 -19.21
CA ARG A 100 -26.21 5.65 -18.20
C ARG A 100 -27.58 6.25 -17.93
N THR A 101 -27.96 6.35 -16.66
CA THR A 101 -29.19 7.02 -16.28
C THR A 101 -29.08 8.52 -16.57
N LYS A 102 -30.17 9.11 -17.09
CA LYS A 102 -30.27 10.56 -17.30
C LYS A 102 -30.12 11.35 -15.99
N TRP A 103 -30.50 10.72 -14.88
CA TRP A 103 -30.41 11.30 -13.54
C TRP A 103 -29.10 10.87 -12.88
N THR A 104 -28.31 11.85 -12.47
CA THR A 104 -27.07 11.65 -11.70
C THR A 104 -27.31 11.94 -10.23
N HIS A 105 -27.82 13.13 -9.92
CA HIS A 105 -28.26 13.54 -8.59
C HIS A 105 -29.47 14.49 -8.69
N LEU A 106 -30.42 14.37 -7.76
CA LEU A 106 -31.62 15.23 -7.72
C LEU A 106 -31.28 16.71 -7.53
N VAL A 107 -30.11 17.01 -6.93
CA VAL A 107 -29.60 18.36 -6.65
C VAL A 107 -29.36 19.18 -7.93
N ASN A 108 -28.96 18.54 -9.04
CA ASN A 108 -28.76 19.26 -10.31
C ASN A 108 -30.08 19.53 -11.06
N GLU A 109 -31.16 18.87 -10.64
CA GLU A 109 -32.51 18.97 -11.19
C GLU A 109 -33.45 19.74 -10.23
N ASP A 110 -32.92 20.16 -9.08
CA ASP A 110 -33.66 20.89 -8.08
C ASP A 110 -33.79 22.35 -8.52
N THR A 111 -34.99 22.71 -8.94
CA THR A 111 -35.36 24.09 -9.33
C THR A 111 -35.74 24.95 -8.14
N THR A 112 -35.45 24.52 -6.91
CA THR A 112 -35.60 25.34 -5.71
C THR A 112 -34.58 26.46 -5.74
N ASP A 113 -34.89 27.50 -6.51
CA ASP A 113 -34.09 28.72 -6.59
C ASP A 113 -34.24 29.50 -5.28
N TRP A 114 -33.23 29.39 -4.41
CA TRP A 114 -33.15 30.15 -3.17
C TRP A 114 -32.98 31.66 -3.41
N ASN A 115 -32.71 32.08 -4.65
CA ASN A 115 -32.58 33.46 -5.11
C ASN A 115 -33.86 33.97 -5.80
N ASN A 116 -34.96 33.23 -5.72
CA ASN A 116 -36.23 33.62 -6.30
C ASN A 116 -36.78 34.90 -5.63
N PRO A 117 -37.07 35.99 -6.37
CA PRO A 117 -37.70 37.21 -5.85
C PRO A 117 -39.00 36.98 -5.05
N TRP A 118 -39.68 35.85 -5.26
CA TRP A 118 -40.89 35.44 -4.55
C TRP A 118 -40.62 34.73 -3.21
N THR A 119 -39.41 34.19 -2.98
CA THR A 119 -39.02 33.53 -1.71
C THR A 119 -38.46 34.52 -0.69
N TYR A 120 -37.93 35.67 -1.15
CA TYR A 120 -37.51 36.77 -0.27
C TYR A 120 -38.65 37.24 0.64
N ASN A 121 -38.31 37.44 1.90
CA ASN A 121 -39.24 37.91 2.92
C ASN A 121 -39.31 39.45 2.87
N ASP A 122 -39.88 39.97 1.79
CA ASP A 122 -40.00 41.40 1.54
C ASP A 122 -41.19 42.02 2.30
N ALA A 123 -41.09 43.30 2.68
CA ALA A 123 -42.14 44.06 3.36
C ALA A 123 -43.45 44.10 2.56
N LEU A 124 -43.39 43.97 1.23
CA LEU A 124 -44.55 43.84 0.35
C LEU A 124 -45.33 42.53 0.58
N ARG A 125 -44.63 41.42 0.84
CA ARG A 125 -45.26 40.13 1.14
C ARG A 125 -45.95 40.13 2.50
N ALA A 126 -45.37 40.81 3.49
CA ALA A 126 -46.02 41.06 4.78
C ALA A 126 -47.31 41.90 4.62
N LYS A 127 -47.27 42.98 3.82
CA LYS A 127 -48.45 43.80 3.51
C LYS A 127 -49.52 43.03 2.75
N TYR A 128 -49.14 42.20 1.78
CA TYR A 128 -50.06 41.33 1.03
C TYR A 128 -50.73 40.30 1.95
N ASN A 129 -49.97 39.58 2.78
CA ASN A 129 -50.51 38.62 3.75
C ASN A 129 -51.44 39.28 4.78
N ALA A 130 -51.16 40.53 5.18
CA ALA A 130 -52.03 41.30 6.07
C ALA A 130 -53.35 41.74 5.40
N LYS A 131 -53.34 41.91 4.07
CA LYS A 131 -54.52 42.29 3.27
C LYS A 131 -55.42 41.09 2.93
N MET A 132 -54.86 39.89 2.83
CA MET A 132 -55.62 38.67 2.57
C MET A 132 -56.29 38.15 3.85
N ALA A 133 -57.62 37.96 3.80
CA ALA A 133 -58.38 37.43 4.93
C ALA A 133 -57.96 35.97 5.23
N GLY A 134 -57.71 35.66 6.51
CA GLY A 134 -57.34 34.30 6.95
C GLY A 134 -55.84 34.00 7.03
N MET A 135 -54.96 34.92 6.60
CA MET A 135 -53.49 34.78 6.70
C MET A 135 -52.87 35.54 7.89
N SER A 136 -53.69 36.20 8.72
CA SER A 136 -53.26 36.99 9.89
C SER A 136 -53.03 36.17 11.16
N ALA A 137 -53.35 34.87 11.14
CA ALA A 137 -53.06 33.99 12.27
C ALA A 137 -51.57 33.62 12.27
N PRO A 138 -50.84 33.77 13.39
CA PRO A 138 -49.49 33.27 13.47
C PRO A 138 -49.52 31.75 13.30
N ILE A 139 -49.13 31.26 12.12
CA ILE A 139 -48.90 29.83 11.90
C ILE A 139 -47.68 29.49 12.75
N ALA A 140 -47.93 29.03 13.97
CA ALA A 140 -46.87 28.54 14.84
C ALA A 140 -46.15 27.44 14.06
N LYS A 141 -44.85 27.65 13.78
CA LYS A 141 -44.03 26.56 13.24
C LYS A 141 -44.21 25.36 14.17
N PRO A 142 -44.54 24.17 13.65
CA PRO A 142 -44.64 22.99 14.50
C PRO A 142 -43.33 22.91 15.28
N LYS A 143 -43.41 22.82 16.61
CA LYS A 143 -42.22 22.59 17.43
C LYS A 143 -41.66 21.23 17.00
N GLY A 144 -40.62 21.25 16.17
CA GLY A 144 -40.07 20.05 15.57
C GLY A 144 -39.62 19.08 16.66
N SER A 145 -40.38 18.01 16.89
CA SER A 145 -39.98 16.90 17.74
C SER A 145 -39.17 15.89 16.92
N LYS A 146 -37.94 16.27 16.57
CA LYS A 146 -36.82 15.37 16.25
C LYS A 146 -35.70 16.25 15.71
N LYS A 147 -34.56 16.25 16.40
CA LYS A 147 -33.31 16.68 15.80
C LYS A 147 -33.12 15.84 14.54
N LEU A 148 -33.03 16.47 13.37
CA LEU A 148 -32.52 15.79 12.19
C LEU A 148 -31.15 15.23 12.58
N LYS A 149 -30.93 13.94 12.31
CA LYS A 149 -29.63 13.32 12.53
C LYS A 149 -28.69 13.90 11.47
N ASP A 150 -27.79 14.79 11.88
CA ASP A 150 -26.73 15.29 11.00
C ASP A 150 -25.89 14.09 10.55
N TRP A 151 -25.78 13.94 9.24
CA TRP A 151 -25.01 12.89 8.57
C TRP A 151 -23.63 13.39 8.12
N GLU A 152 -23.27 14.63 8.47
CA GLU A 152 -22.01 15.30 8.10
C GLU A 152 -20.89 15.18 9.15
N THR A 153 -21.01 14.24 10.10
CA THR A 153 -19.86 13.80 10.91
C THR A 153 -19.53 12.35 10.60
N ARG A 154 -18.65 12.15 9.63
CA ARG A 154 -17.73 11.01 9.57
C ARG A 154 -16.44 11.43 8.89
#